data_AF-A0A8B7RAW5-F1
#
_entry.id   AF-A0A8B7RAW5-F1
#
_cell.length_a   1.000
_cell.length_b   1.000
_cell.length_c   1.000
_cell.angle_alpha   90.00
_cell.angle_beta   90.00
_cell.angle_gamma   90.00
#
_symmetry.space_group_name_H-M   'P 1'
#
loop_
_entity.id
_entity.type
_entity.pdbx_description
1 polymer ?
#
loop_
_entity_poly.entity_id
_entity_poly.type
_entity_poly.pdbx_seq_one_letter_code
_entity_poly.pdbx_strand_id
1 'polypeptide(L)'
;MPREAPIQTAPRREREEVVMAAPEQEVLSPAAVPGLEWCEKSEKTHAPQIELLETTSAQEPPVSSEPFCRRDCLVPVVFPGPVSQEGCCRFTCELLKHIMYQRQQLPLPYEHLKHFYRKPPQAEDMAKKKPRATAEASNRTCQQTLAELESVLSHLEGLFARTLVPRVLILLGGSVVSPKEFYEIDLSRLAPNSMDQTLSTAACLRRLFRAIFVADAFSELQSPPLMGTIIMAQGHRDCGEDWFRPKLNYRVPIRGHKLTVTLSCGRPPIPLTAWEDYVWFQAPVTLKGFHE
;
A
#
# COMPACT_ATOMS: atom_id res chain seq x y z
N MET A 1 45.26 -55.82 11.23
CA MET A 1 46.05 -55.97 9.98
C MET A 1 45.13 -56.67 9.00
N PRO A 2 44.47 -55.94 8.08
CA PRO A 2 45.04 -55.43 6.80
C PRO A 2 44.80 -53.90 6.66
N ARG A 3 45.54 -53.02 5.97
CA ARG A 3 46.21 -52.98 4.64
C ARG A 3 45.26 -53.16 3.45
N GLU A 4 44.64 -52.06 3.01
CA GLU A 4 44.97 -51.30 1.78
C GLU A 4 43.77 -50.46 1.31
N ALA A 5 43.98 -49.15 1.16
CA ALA A 5 43.20 -48.32 0.24
C ALA A 5 43.75 -48.55 -1.18
N PRO A 6 43.00 -48.24 -2.26
CA PRO A 6 43.25 -46.92 -2.86
C PRO A 6 42.13 -46.29 -3.74
N ILE A 7 42.32 -44.98 -3.96
CA ILE A 7 42.05 -44.16 -5.17
C ILE A 7 40.63 -43.61 -5.45
N GLN A 8 40.59 -42.27 -5.44
CA GLN A 8 39.61 -41.36 -6.05
C GLN A 8 39.68 -41.39 -7.58
N THR A 9 38.53 -41.21 -8.25
CA THR A 9 38.53 -40.57 -9.58
C THR A 9 37.20 -39.84 -9.82
N ALA A 10 37.32 -38.56 -10.16
CA ALA A 10 36.23 -37.63 -10.46
C ALA A 10 35.78 -37.77 -11.94
N PRO A 11 34.69 -37.08 -12.38
CA PRO A 11 33.82 -37.54 -13.45
C PRO A 11 34.29 -37.14 -14.86
N ARG A 12 33.96 -37.98 -15.85
CA ARG A 12 34.12 -37.70 -17.28
C ARG A 12 33.04 -36.75 -17.77
N ARG A 13 33.47 -35.63 -18.35
CA ARG A 13 32.72 -34.80 -19.30
C ARG A 13 32.49 -35.59 -20.59
N GLU A 14 31.27 -35.61 -21.07
CA GLU A 14 30.97 -35.75 -22.51
C GLU A 14 30.30 -34.45 -22.98
N ARG A 15 30.89 -33.87 -24.02
CA ARG A 15 30.40 -32.79 -24.88
C ARG A 15 30.20 -33.42 -26.27
N GLU A 16 29.44 -32.68 -27.09
CA GLU A 16 29.15 -32.88 -28.54
C GLU A 16 27.87 -33.68 -28.81
N GLU A 17 26.97 -33.30 -29.72
CA GLU A 17 26.88 -32.11 -30.56
C GLU A 17 25.44 -31.96 -31.09
N VAL A 18 25.06 -30.70 -31.25
CA VAL A 18 24.10 -30.06 -32.16
C VAL A 18 23.52 -30.92 -33.30
N VAL A 19 22.17 -30.96 -33.40
CA VAL A 19 21.45 -30.95 -34.70
C VAL A 19 20.19 -30.07 -34.61
N MET A 20 20.30 -28.91 -35.26
CA MET A 20 19.31 -28.15 -36.05
C MET A 20 17.82 -28.57 -36.00
N ALA A 21 16.93 -27.62 -35.66
CA ALA A 21 15.74 -27.27 -36.45
C ALA A 21 15.02 -26.05 -35.82
N ALA A 22 15.07 -24.91 -36.50
CA ALA A 22 14.17 -23.79 -36.31
C ALA A 22 12.90 -24.00 -37.16
N PRO A 23 11.75 -23.43 -36.76
CA PRO A 23 10.76 -23.00 -37.71
C PRO A 23 10.63 -21.48 -37.73
N GLU A 24 10.28 -21.03 -38.91
CA GLU A 24 10.45 -19.69 -39.44
C GLU A 24 9.39 -18.70 -38.95
N GLN A 25 9.81 -17.45 -39.01
CA GLN A 25 9.06 -16.24 -38.78
C GLN A 25 8.35 -15.88 -40.09
N GLU A 26 7.04 -16.12 -40.20
CA GLU A 26 6.23 -15.51 -41.27
C GLU A 26 5.74 -14.13 -40.83
N VAL A 27 6.36 -13.12 -41.43
CA VAL A 27 5.87 -11.74 -41.53
C VAL A 27 5.05 -11.66 -42.83
N LEU A 28 3.76 -11.37 -42.72
CA LEU A 28 2.96 -10.84 -43.82
C LEU A 28 2.26 -9.56 -43.32
N SER A 29 2.63 -8.44 -43.93
CA SER A 29 2.04 -7.11 -43.71
C SER A 29 0.89 -6.85 -44.73
N PRO A 30 0.27 -5.65 -44.82
CA PRO A 30 -1.17 -5.47 -44.60
C PRO A 30 -1.95 -5.07 -45.86
N ALA A 31 -3.23 -5.42 -45.97
CA ALA A 31 -4.16 -4.72 -46.85
C ALA A 31 -5.64 -4.97 -46.51
N ALA A 32 -6.42 -3.90 -46.69
CA ALA A 32 -7.88 -3.85 -46.89
C ALA A 32 -8.79 -3.86 -45.65
N VAL A 33 -9.08 -2.64 -45.18
CA VAL A 33 -10.33 -2.23 -44.51
C VAL A 33 -11.48 -2.25 -45.53
N PRO A 34 -12.65 -2.79 -45.19
CA PRO A 34 -13.89 -1.99 -45.15
C PRO A 34 -14.69 -2.31 -43.86
N GLY A 35 -15.23 -1.37 -43.08
CA GLY A 35 -16.12 -0.27 -43.50
C GLY A 35 -17.57 -0.76 -43.44
N LEU A 36 -18.23 -0.67 -42.27
CA LEU A 36 -19.66 -0.88 -42.02
C LEU A 36 -19.94 -0.35 -40.58
N GLU A 37 -20.00 0.96 -40.36
CA GLU A 37 -21.16 1.84 -40.58
C GLU A 37 -22.46 1.23 -40.04
N TRP A 38 -22.79 1.65 -38.83
CA TRP A 38 -24.07 1.38 -38.18
C TRP A 38 -25.16 2.18 -38.92
N CYS A 39 -26.12 1.45 -39.50
CA CYS A 39 -27.19 2.02 -40.30
C CYS A 39 -28.24 2.69 -39.41
N GLU A 40 -28.35 4.01 -39.52
CA GLU A 40 -29.50 4.80 -39.07
C GLU A 40 -30.77 4.32 -39.78
N LYS A 41 -31.81 4.03 -39.00
CA LYS A 41 -33.17 3.85 -39.53
C LYS A 41 -33.98 5.09 -39.18
N SER A 42 -34.11 5.98 -40.16
CA SER A 42 -35.12 7.05 -40.17
C SER A 42 -36.29 6.62 -41.05
N GLU A 43 -37.51 6.71 -40.51
CA GLU A 43 -38.71 6.94 -41.32
C GLU A 43 -39.37 8.24 -40.85
N LYS A 44 -39.47 9.18 -41.79
CA LYS A 44 -40.28 10.41 -41.77
C LYS A 44 -41.76 10.00 -41.85
N THR A 45 -42.78 10.71 -41.39
CA THR A 45 -43.14 12.12 -41.63
C THR A 45 -44.39 12.39 -40.79
N HIS A 46 -44.51 13.57 -40.17
CA HIS A 46 -45.67 14.48 -40.25
C HIS A 46 -45.52 15.57 -39.17
N ALA A 47 -45.09 16.75 -39.62
CA ALA A 47 -45.37 18.02 -38.94
C ALA A 47 -46.79 18.50 -39.32
N PRO A 48 -47.41 19.37 -38.53
CA PRO A 48 -47.26 20.81 -38.80
C PRO A 48 -46.94 21.63 -37.52
N GLN A 49 -45.96 22.52 -37.64
CA GLN A 49 -46.07 24.00 -37.60
C GLN A 49 -46.48 24.60 -36.24
N ILE A 50 -45.49 25.15 -35.51
CA ILE A 50 -45.23 26.59 -35.28
C ILE A 50 -46.11 27.16 -34.16
N GLU A 51 -45.50 27.46 -33.01
CA GLU A 51 -45.61 28.80 -32.43
C GLU A 51 -44.48 29.08 -31.45
N LEU A 52 -43.75 30.15 -31.78
CA LEU A 52 -42.76 30.84 -30.99
C LEU A 52 -43.50 31.64 -29.91
N LEU A 53 -43.32 31.29 -28.63
CA LEU A 53 -43.62 32.19 -27.52
C LEU A 53 -42.56 32.05 -26.43
N GLU A 54 -41.69 33.05 -26.40
CA GLU A 54 -40.88 33.42 -25.25
C GLU A 54 -41.81 33.66 -24.04
N THR A 55 -41.57 32.96 -22.95
CA THR A 55 -42.03 33.41 -21.63
C THR A 55 -40.99 33.05 -20.59
N THR A 56 -40.38 34.11 -20.06
CA THR A 56 -39.62 34.18 -18.83
C THR A 56 -40.25 33.37 -17.70
N SER A 57 -39.48 32.46 -17.11
CA SER A 57 -39.68 32.06 -15.72
C SER A 57 -38.33 31.72 -15.10
N ALA A 58 -38.02 32.43 -14.02
CA ALA A 58 -36.79 32.32 -13.27
C ALA A 58 -36.53 30.88 -12.82
N GLN A 59 -35.33 30.38 -13.10
CA GLN A 59 -34.80 29.19 -12.46
C GLN A 59 -33.42 29.51 -11.93
N GLU A 60 -33.35 29.66 -10.60
CA GLU A 60 -32.12 29.78 -9.83
C GLU A 60 -31.16 28.63 -10.16
N PRO A 61 -29.84 28.86 -10.15
CA PRO A 61 -28.88 27.78 -10.32
C PRO A 61 -28.97 26.85 -9.09
N PRO A 62 -28.98 25.52 -9.23
CA PRO A 62 -28.77 24.66 -8.08
C PRO A 62 -27.30 24.73 -7.70
N VAL A 63 -26.93 25.77 -6.94
CA VAL A 63 -25.78 25.71 -6.05
C VAL A 63 -26.23 24.92 -4.83
N SER A 64 -26.26 23.59 -4.96
CA SER A 64 -26.17 22.72 -3.81
C SER A 64 -24.72 22.31 -3.67
N SER A 65 -23.90 23.22 -3.11
CA SER A 65 -22.70 22.81 -2.42
C SER A 65 -23.14 21.97 -1.22
N GLU A 66 -23.29 20.67 -1.45
CA GLU A 66 -23.46 19.73 -0.36
C GLU A 66 -22.29 19.96 0.62
N PRO A 67 -22.56 20.05 1.93
CA PRO A 67 -21.48 20.04 2.90
C PRO A 67 -20.76 18.73 2.70
N PHE A 68 -19.49 18.78 2.26
CA PHE A 68 -18.64 17.62 2.05
C PHE A 68 -18.81 16.65 3.23
N CYS A 69 -19.64 15.62 3.04
CA CYS A 69 -19.82 14.59 4.06
C CYS A 69 -18.42 14.06 4.35
N ARG A 70 -18.07 13.98 5.64
CA ARG A 70 -16.89 13.24 6.10
C ARG A 70 -17.12 11.78 5.73
N ARG A 71 -16.81 11.43 4.48
CA ARG A 71 -17.02 10.10 3.93
C ARG A 71 -15.99 9.19 4.57
N ASP A 72 -16.48 8.13 5.20
CA ASP A 72 -15.68 6.94 5.40
C ASP A 72 -15.20 6.48 4.01
N CYS A 73 -13.95 6.80 3.67
CA CYS A 73 -13.44 6.56 2.32
C CYS A 73 -13.13 5.08 2.17
N LEU A 74 -13.74 4.43 1.18
CA LEU A 74 -13.50 3.03 0.86
C LEU A 74 -12.84 2.95 -0.51
N VAL A 75 -11.61 2.47 -0.57
CA VAL A 75 -10.81 2.39 -1.80
C VAL A 75 -10.55 0.93 -2.15
N PRO A 76 -11.35 0.31 -3.02
CA PRO A 76 -11.10 -1.02 -3.51
C PRO A 76 -9.98 -1.01 -4.55
N VAL A 77 -9.02 -1.94 -4.41
CA VAL A 77 -7.94 -2.16 -5.38
C VAL A 77 -7.97 -3.61 -5.81
N VAL A 78 -8.29 -3.82 -7.09
CA VAL A 78 -8.30 -5.15 -7.71
C VAL A 78 -7.03 -5.30 -8.54
N PHE A 79 -6.16 -6.23 -8.14
CA PHE A 79 -4.99 -6.63 -8.90
C PHE A 79 -5.37 -7.65 -9.99
N PRO A 80 -4.75 -7.60 -11.17
CA PRO A 80 -5.06 -8.50 -12.29
C PRO A 80 -4.49 -9.92 -12.13
N GLY A 81 -3.99 -10.26 -10.94
CA GLY A 81 -3.27 -11.49 -10.67
C GLY A 81 -2.85 -11.60 -9.21
N PRO A 82 -2.30 -12.75 -8.79
CA PRO A 82 -1.90 -13.00 -7.42
C PRO A 82 -0.73 -12.11 -7.00
N VAL A 83 -0.66 -11.83 -5.71
CA VAL A 83 0.40 -11.04 -5.07
C VAL A 83 1.09 -11.90 -4.02
N SER A 84 2.40 -11.70 -3.87
CA SER A 84 3.18 -12.40 -2.86
C SER A 84 2.91 -11.84 -1.47
N GLN A 85 3.19 -12.66 -0.44
CA GLN A 85 3.16 -12.26 0.96
C GLN A 85 4.14 -11.10 1.25
N GLU A 86 5.33 -11.15 0.64
CA GLU A 86 6.28 -10.03 0.64
C GLU A 86 5.66 -8.77 0.02
N GLY A 87 4.91 -8.92 -1.07
CA GLY A 87 4.13 -7.82 -1.66
C GLY A 87 3.15 -7.19 -0.67
N CYS A 88 2.40 -7.99 0.08
CA CYS A 88 1.48 -7.51 1.13
C CYS A 88 2.21 -6.73 2.23
N CYS A 89 3.39 -7.21 2.65
CA CYS A 89 4.25 -6.50 3.59
C CYS A 89 4.65 -5.13 3.02
N ARG A 90 5.16 -5.10 1.78
CA ARG A 90 5.54 -3.86 1.10
C ARG A 90 4.38 -2.90 0.94
N PHE A 91 3.16 -3.36 0.61
CA PHE A 91 1.98 -2.49 0.54
C PHE A 91 1.71 -1.81 1.89
N THR A 92 1.78 -2.59 2.97
CA THR A 92 1.58 -2.09 4.34
C THR A 92 2.64 -1.06 4.72
N CYS A 93 3.91 -1.40 4.52
CA CYS A 93 5.04 -0.53 4.85
C CYS A 93 5.03 0.78 4.05
N GLU A 94 4.78 0.72 2.74
CA GLU A 94 4.71 1.93 1.91
C GLU A 94 3.49 2.78 2.24
N LEU A 95 2.33 2.16 2.52
CA LEU A 95 1.12 2.90 2.89
C LEU A 95 1.28 3.58 4.26
N LEU A 96 1.95 2.93 5.23
CA LEU A 96 2.33 3.56 6.49
C LEU A 96 3.18 4.81 6.28
N LYS A 97 4.27 4.71 5.51
CA LYS A 97 5.14 5.85 5.20
C LYS A 97 4.35 6.98 4.52
N HIS A 98 3.48 6.62 3.59
CA HIS A 98 2.66 7.57 2.86
C HIS A 98 1.67 8.30 3.78
N ILE A 99 0.94 7.57 4.63
CA ILE A 99 0.01 8.17 5.62
C ILE A 99 0.77 9.10 6.56
N MET A 100 1.90 8.67 7.11
CA MET A 100 2.67 9.51 8.02
C MET A 100 3.10 10.83 7.36
N TYR A 101 3.47 10.81 6.08
CA TYR A 101 3.80 12.02 5.34
C TYR A 101 2.56 12.88 5.03
N GLN A 102 1.50 12.30 4.45
CA GLN A 102 0.26 13.01 4.08
C GLN A 102 -0.44 13.64 5.30
N ARG A 103 -0.32 13.00 6.47
CA ARG A 103 -0.86 13.50 7.74
C ARG A 103 0.12 14.38 8.51
N GLN A 104 1.16 14.90 7.84
CA GLN A 104 2.12 15.86 8.40
C GLN A 104 2.78 15.36 9.71
N GLN A 105 2.90 14.03 9.87
CA GLN A 105 3.63 13.41 10.96
C GLN A 105 5.13 13.28 10.64
N LEU A 106 5.48 13.38 9.35
CA LEU A 106 6.84 13.47 8.85
C LEU A 106 6.98 14.74 8.00
N PRO A 107 8.10 15.48 8.09
CA PRO A 107 8.28 16.72 7.32
C PRO A 107 8.56 16.46 5.83
N LEU A 108 9.07 15.28 5.49
CA LEU A 108 9.34 14.84 4.12
C LEU A 108 8.97 13.35 3.97
N PRO A 109 8.80 12.85 2.73
CA PRO A 109 8.65 11.43 2.49
C PRO A 109 9.82 10.65 3.12
N TYR A 110 9.50 9.51 3.74
CA TYR A 110 10.45 8.71 4.50
C TYR A 110 11.76 8.37 3.75
N GLU A 111 11.66 8.03 2.46
CA GLU A 111 12.84 7.71 1.64
C GLU A 111 13.78 8.92 1.49
N HIS A 112 13.25 10.16 1.48
CA HIS A 112 14.09 11.37 1.47
C HIS A 112 14.72 11.62 2.84
N LEU A 113 13.97 11.40 3.93
CA LEU A 113 14.48 11.57 5.30
C LEU A 113 15.68 10.66 5.58
N LYS A 114 15.67 9.44 5.05
CA LYS A 114 16.81 8.51 5.13
C LYS A 114 18.10 9.07 4.55
N HIS A 115 18.02 9.96 3.56
CA HIS A 115 19.20 10.59 2.98
C HIS A 115 19.65 11.81 3.79
N PHE A 116 18.71 12.66 4.21
CA PHE A 116 19.03 13.89 4.93
C PHE A 116 19.55 13.67 6.35
N TYR A 117 19.00 12.68 7.07
CA TYR A 117 19.34 12.42 8.47
C TYR A 117 20.26 11.21 8.66
N ARG A 118 20.75 10.60 7.58
CA ARG A 118 21.86 9.64 7.65
C ARG A 118 23.07 10.38 8.20
N LYS A 119 23.60 9.93 9.34
CA LYS A 119 24.87 10.47 9.83
C LYS A 119 25.92 10.32 8.72
N PRO A 120 26.59 11.40 8.29
CA PRO A 120 27.76 11.24 7.44
C PRO A 120 28.80 10.39 8.20
N PRO A 121 29.52 9.48 7.52
CA PRO A 121 30.70 8.87 8.12
C PRO A 121 31.62 10.01 8.54
N GLN A 122 32.18 9.92 9.75
CA GLN A 122 32.99 10.97 10.35
C GLN A 122 34.09 11.43 9.39
N ALA A 123 33.84 12.56 8.71
CA ALA A 123 34.88 13.39 8.17
C ALA A 123 35.18 14.41 9.27
N GLU A 124 36.28 14.18 9.97
CA GLU A 124 37.01 15.27 10.59
C GLU A 124 37.19 16.36 9.52
N ASP A 125 36.59 17.54 9.69
CA ASP A 125 37.34 18.74 10.01
C ASP A 125 36.47 20.02 9.87
N MET A 126 36.78 20.99 10.74
CA MET A 126 36.60 22.44 10.62
C MET A 126 35.41 23.01 9.83
N ALA A 127 34.43 23.58 10.56
CA ALA A 127 34.19 25.03 10.55
C ALA A 127 32.98 25.44 11.41
N LYS A 128 33.17 26.56 12.09
CA LYS A 128 32.24 27.23 13.01
C LYS A 128 31.00 27.77 12.27
N LYS A 129 29.80 27.56 12.83
CA LYS A 129 28.80 28.61 13.16
C LYS A 129 27.60 28.01 13.90
N LYS A 130 27.29 28.59 15.07
CA LYS A 130 26.06 28.34 15.86
C LYS A 130 24.89 29.12 15.21
N PRO A 131 23.65 28.61 15.26
CA PRO A 131 22.92 28.31 16.51
C PRO A 131 22.78 26.79 16.76
N ARG A 132 23.74 26.18 17.47
CA ARG A 132 23.88 24.71 17.53
C ARG A 132 22.95 23.97 18.51
N ALA A 133 22.49 24.55 19.62
CA ALA A 133 21.85 23.74 20.66
C ALA A 133 20.45 23.23 20.29
N THR A 134 19.59 24.08 19.72
CA THR A 134 18.22 23.73 19.34
C THR A 134 18.16 22.88 18.07
N ALA A 135 18.99 23.20 17.06
CA ALA A 135 19.09 22.41 15.83
C ALA A 135 19.75 21.03 16.05
N GLU A 136 20.69 20.91 17.00
CA GLU A 136 21.25 19.60 17.37
C GLU A 136 20.24 18.77 18.16
N ALA A 137 19.41 19.40 19.01
CA ALA A 137 18.34 18.71 19.73
C ALA A 137 17.22 18.23 18.79
N SER A 138 16.78 19.06 17.83
CA SER A 138 15.77 18.68 16.83
C SER A 138 16.25 17.53 15.95
N ASN A 139 17.52 17.56 15.53
CA ASN A 139 18.13 16.47 14.76
C ASN A 139 18.16 15.15 15.55
N ARG A 140 18.51 15.17 16.84
CA ARG A 140 18.49 13.96 17.70
C ARG A 140 17.09 13.39 17.83
N THR A 141 16.07 14.23 18.03
CA THR A 141 14.67 13.79 18.11
C THR A 141 14.18 13.22 16.77
N CYS A 142 14.57 13.83 15.64
CA CYS A 142 14.31 13.31 14.31
C CYS A 142 14.94 11.93 14.12
N GLN A 143 16.24 11.78 14.40
CA GLN A 143 16.96 10.50 14.29
C GLN A 143 16.34 9.41 15.14
N GLN A 144 15.95 9.73 16.38
CA GLN A 144 15.27 8.78 17.27
C GLN A 144 13.94 8.32 16.69
N THR A 145 13.12 9.26 16.19
CA THR A 145 11.83 8.95 15.59
C THR A 145 11.97 8.10 14.32
N LEU A 146 12.96 8.43 13.47
CA LEU A 146 13.26 7.65 12.27
C LEU A 146 13.72 6.23 12.62
N ALA A 147 14.53 6.06 13.68
CA ALA A 147 14.94 4.74 14.16
C ALA A 147 13.76 3.93 14.71
N GLU A 148 12.82 4.57 15.41
CA GLU A 148 11.58 3.92 15.85
C GLU A 148 10.71 3.49 14.67
N LEU A 149 10.58 4.32 13.64
CA LEU A 149 9.87 3.97 12.41
C LEU A 149 10.57 2.81 11.67
N GLU A 150 11.89 2.84 11.54
CA GLU A 150 12.68 1.72 10.99
C GLU A 150 12.47 0.43 11.77
N SER A 151 12.45 0.50 13.10
CA SER A 151 12.14 -0.63 13.97
C SER A 151 10.75 -1.18 13.68
N VAL A 152 9.71 -0.33 13.63
CA VAL A 152 8.35 -0.76 13.30
C VAL A 152 8.28 -1.43 11.92
N LEU A 153 8.92 -0.85 10.89
CA LEU A 153 8.94 -1.41 9.54
C LEU A 153 9.62 -2.79 9.51
N SER A 154 10.75 -2.95 10.20
CA SER A 154 11.48 -4.23 10.29
C SER A 154 10.68 -5.30 11.03
N HIS A 155 9.98 -4.95 12.12
CA HIS A 155 9.15 -5.92 12.82
C HIS A 155 7.86 -6.25 12.05
N LEU A 156 7.33 -5.33 11.23
CA LEU A 156 6.27 -5.67 10.27
C LEU A 156 6.76 -6.72 9.27
N GLU A 157 7.95 -6.56 8.69
CA GLU A 157 8.55 -7.58 7.82
C GLU A 157 8.65 -8.94 8.54
N GLY A 158 9.11 -8.94 9.80
CA GLY A 158 9.16 -10.14 10.65
C GLY A 158 7.78 -10.80 10.87
N LEU A 159 6.76 -10.02 11.20
CA LEU A 159 5.40 -10.52 11.41
C LEU A 159 4.82 -11.11 10.11
N PHE A 160 4.95 -10.37 9.00
CA PHE A 160 4.52 -10.82 7.69
C PHE A 160 5.28 -12.05 7.21
N ALA A 161 6.51 -12.32 7.67
CA ALA A 161 7.21 -13.57 7.37
C ALA A 161 6.69 -14.77 8.18
N ARG A 162 6.14 -14.53 9.38
CA ARG A 162 5.66 -15.56 10.31
C ARG A 162 4.22 -16.00 10.05
N THR A 163 3.38 -15.09 9.59
CA THR A 163 1.94 -15.34 9.43
C THR A 163 1.33 -14.50 8.33
N LEU A 164 0.16 -14.94 7.85
CA LEU A 164 -0.65 -14.09 6.99
C LEU A 164 -1.21 -12.93 7.82
N VAL A 165 -1.45 -11.81 7.15
CA VAL A 165 -1.97 -10.62 7.81
C VAL A 165 -3.22 -10.20 7.07
N PRO A 166 -4.43 -10.56 7.55
CA PRO A 166 -5.66 -10.22 6.85
C PRO A 166 -6.02 -8.74 6.97
N ARG A 167 -5.67 -8.07 8.07
CA ARG A 167 -5.97 -6.65 8.28
C ARG A 167 -4.87 -5.94 9.04
N VAL A 168 -4.63 -4.68 8.70
CA VAL A 168 -3.72 -3.77 9.39
C VAL A 168 -4.44 -2.47 9.72
N LEU A 169 -4.20 -1.92 10.91
CA LEU A 169 -4.68 -0.62 11.35
C LEU A 169 -3.52 0.31 11.65
N ILE A 170 -3.64 1.55 11.19
CA ILE A 170 -2.73 2.65 11.47
C ILE A 170 -3.55 3.71 12.20
N LEU A 171 -3.32 3.86 13.50
CA LEU A 171 -4.11 4.67 14.42
C LEU A 171 -3.33 5.93 14.79
N LEU A 172 -3.87 7.13 14.53
CA LEU A 172 -3.23 8.40 14.86
C LEU A 172 -4.00 9.13 15.97
N GLY A 173 -3.25 9.53 17.00
CA GLY A 173 -3.71 10.30 18.14
C GLY A 173 -4.68 9.52 19.04
N GLY A 174 -4.96 10.07 20.23
CA GLY A 174 -5.90 9.45 21.17
C GLY A 174 -5.36 8.13 21.74
N SER A 175 -6.21 7.11 21.76
CA SER A 175 -5.88 5.77 22.26
C SER A 175 -6.21 4.69 21.22
N VAL A 176 -5.71 3.48 21.45
CA VAL A 176 -5.93 2.32 20.57
C VAL A 176 -7.42 1.99 20.34
N VAL A 177 -8.26 2.22 21.35
CA VAL A 177 -9.72 2.00 21.29
C VAL A 177 -10.50 3.24 20.85
N SER A 178 -9.88 4.41 20.87
CA SER A 178 -10.49 5.70 20.56
C SER A 178 -9.48 6.64 19.89
N PRO A 179 -9.06 6.33 18.66
CA PRO A 179 -8.09 7.15 17.94
C PRO A 179 -8.73 8.47 17.52
N LYS A 180 -7.91 9.50 17.25
CA LYS A 180 -8.43 10.73 16.60
C LYS A 180 -8.79 10.44 15.16
N GLU A 181 -7.92 9.68 14.49
CA GLU A 181 -8.17 9.15 13.16
C GLU A 181 -7.48 7.79 12.96
N PHE A 182 -8.02 6.93 12.10
CA PHE A 182 -7.40 5.65 11.76
C PHE A 182 -7.64 5.24 10.31
N TYR A 183 -6.70 4.45 9.81
CA TYR A 183 -6.65 3.93 8.46
C TYR A 183 -6.59 2.41 8.52
N GLU A 184 -7.32 1.75 7.65
CA GLU A 184 -7.39 0.31 7.56
C GLU A 184 -6.87 -0.19 6.21
N ILE A 185 -6.13 -1.29 6.25
CA ILE A 185 -5.68 -2.03 5.08
C ILE A 185 -6.27 -3.43 5.19
N ASP A 186 -7.22 -3.75 4.30
CA ASP A 186 -7.85 -5.07 4.23
C ASP A 186 -7.17 -5.91 3.14
N LEU A 187 -6.47 -6.93 3.60
CA LEU A 187 -5.69 -7.90 2.82
C LEU A 187 -6.39 -9.26 2.79
N SER A 188 -7.55 -9.42 3.44
CA SER A 188 -8.23 -10.70 3.67
C SER A 188 -8.70 -11.41 2.39
N ARG A 189 -8.76 -10.67 1.27
CA ARG A 189 -9.16 -11.20 -0.05
C ARG A 189 -7.97 -11.50 -0.96
N LEU A 190 -6.74 -11.38 -0.45
CA LEU A 190 -5.53 -11.78 -1.15
C LEU A 190 -5.26 -13.25 -0.83
N ALA A 191 -5.26 -14.09 -1.86
CA ALA A 191 -5.00 -15.51 -1.70
C ALA A 191 -3.53 -15.75 -1.34
N PRO A 192 -3.24 -16.47 -0.23
CA PRO A 192 -1.90 -16.93 0.06
C PRO A 192 -1.58 -18.11 -0.86
N ASN A 193 -0.42 -18.10 -1.51
CA ASN A 193 0.15 -19.26 -2.21
C ASN A 193 -0.71 -19.87 -3.34
N SER A 194 -0.75 -19.19 -4.49
CA SER A 194 -0.77 -19.94 -5.74
C SER A 194 0.65 -20.12 -6.25
N MET A 195 0.97 -21.29 -6.79
CA MET A 195 2.19 -21.57 -7.58
C MET A 195 2.29 -20.68 -8.85
N ASP A 196 1.27 -19.87 -9.10
CA ASP A 196 1.23 -18.89 -10.18
C ASP A 196 2.32 -17.82 -10.03
N GLN A 197 2.79 -17.34 -11.17
CA GLN A 197 3.72 -16.22 -11.24
C GLN A 197 3.11 -14.99 -10.58
N THR A 198 3.76 -14.52 -9.51
CA THR A 198 3.30 -13.35 -8.77
C THR A 198 3.52 -12.07 -9.57
N LEU A 199 2.59 -11.13 -9.44
CA LEU A 199 2.74 -9.82 -10.06
C LEU A 199 3.94 -9.05 -9.48
N SER A 200 4.52 -8.18 -10.29
CA SER A 200 5.53 -7.22 -9.82
C SER A 200 4.97 -6.36 -8.69
N THR A 201 5.58 -6.45 -7.50
CA THR A 201 5.21 -5.63 -6.33
C THR A 201 5.20 -4.13 -6.65
N ALA A 202 6.14 -3.66 -7.47
CA ALA A 202 6.21 -2.26 -7.87
C ALA A 202 5.00 -1.83 -8.74
N ALA A 203 4.52 -2.70 -9.63
CA ALA A 203 3.32 -2.42 -10.43
C ALA A 203 2.07 -2.37 -9.55
N CYS A 204 1.96 -3.30 -8.58
CA CYS A 204 0.86 -3.30 -7.61
C CYS A 204 0.88 -2.05 -6.72
N LEU A 205 2.04 -1.62 -6.22
CA LEU A 205 2.20 -0.38 -5.45
C LEU A 205 1.75 0.84 -6.25
N ARG A 206 2.16 0.97 -7.52
CA ARG A 206 1.70 2.07 -8.38
C ARG A 206 0.19 2.07 -8.56
N ARG A 207 -0.42 0.90 -8.74
CA ARG A 207 -1.87 0.75 -8.87
C ARG A 207 -2.60 1.13 -7.58
N LEU A 208 -2.09 0.67 -6.43
CA LEU A 208 -2.57 1.00 -5.09
C LEU A 208 -2.57 2.51 -4.86
N PHE A 209 -1.41 3.17 -5.01
CA PHE A 209 -1.30 4.61 -4.77
C PHE A 209 -2.06 5.44 -5.79
N ARG A 210 -2.18 4.99 -7.05
CA ARG A 210 -3.06 5.64 -8.03
C ARG A 210 -4.52 5.59 -7.59
N ALA A 211 -5.00 4.46 -7.06
CA ALA A 211 -6.37 4.34 -6.58
C ALA A 211 -6.64 5.26 -5.39
N ILE A 212 -5.72 5.31 -4.43
CA ILE A 212 -5.80 6.21 -3.27
C ILE A 212 -5.79 7.68 -3.70
N PHE A 213 -4.93 8.04 -4.65
CA PHE A 213 -4.84 9.39 -5.19
C PHE A 213 -6.13 9.80 -5.93
N VAL A 214 -6.66 8.94 -6.80
CA VAL A 214 -7.91 9.22 -7.53
C VAL A 214 -9.11 9.32 -6.59
N ALA A 215 -9.09 8.58 -5.47
CA ALA A 215 -10.13 8.64 -4.44
C ALA A 215 -10.02 9.89 -3.53
N ASP A 216 -8.99 10.72 -3.71
CA ASP A 216 -8.77 11.97 -2.95
C ASP A 216 -8.81 11.75 -1.43
N ALA A 217 -8.15 10.68 -0.97
CA ALA A 217 -8.28 10.17 0.39
C ALA A 217 -7.66 11.05 1.49
N PHE A 218 -6.84 12.04 1.14
CA PHE A 218 -6.13 12.94 2.06
C PHE A 218 -6.45 14.40 1.77
N SER A 219 -7.72 14.71 1.52
CA SER A 219 -8.20 16.02 1.07
C SER A 219 -8.40 17.05 2.18
N GLU A 220 -8.00 16.77 3.43
CA GLU A 220 -8.17 17.72 4.52
C GLU A 220 -7.29 18.96 4.37
N LEU A 221 -7.92 20.13 4.36
CA LEU A 221 -7.24 21.42 4.29
C LEU A 221 -6.57 21.83 5.61
N GLN A 222 -7.06 21.32 6.74
CA GLN A 222 -6.53 21.65 8.05
C GLN A 222 -5.29 20.80 8.34
N SER A 223 -4.18 21.46 8.70
CA SER A 223 -3.00 20.76 9.22
C SER A 223 -3.32 20.05 10.53
N PRO A 224 -3.21 18.71 10.58
CA PRO A 224 -3.39 17.99 11.84
C PRO A 224 -2.21 18.30 12.78
N PRO A 225 -2.41 18.28 14.11
CA PRO A 225 -1.30 18.39 15.05
C PRO A 225 -0.38 17.16 14.93
N LEU A 226 0.83 17.26 15.49
CA LEU A 226 1.66 16.09 15.72
C LEU A 226 0.93 15.12 16.67
N MET A 227 0.89 13.86 16.28
CA MET A 227 0.18 12.79 16.96
C MET A 227 1.09 11.58 17.17
N GLY A 228 0.77 10.79 18.19
CA GLY A 228 1.30 9.45 18.31
C GLY A 228 0.60 8.53 17.30
N THR A 229 1.37 7.69 16.60
CA THR A 229 0.87 6.69 15.66
C THR A 229 1.11 5.30 16.24
N ILE A 230 0.06 4.49 16.30
CA ILE A 230 0.09 3.11 16.78
C ILE A 230 -0.27 2.19 15.61
N ILE A 231 0.52 1.14 15.44
CA ILE A 231 0.30 0.13 14.40
C ILE A 231 -0.27 -1.13 15.02
N MET A 232 -1.31 -1.67 14.40
CA MET A 232 -1.86 -2.97 14.73
C MET A 232 -2.02 -3.82 13.48
N ALA A 233 -1.81 -5.11 13.61
CA ALA A 233 -2.00 -6.07 12.52
C ALA A 233 -2.65 -7.33 13.08
N GLN A 234 -3.46 -8.01 12.28
CA GLN A 234 -3.93 -9.34 12.61
C GLN A 234 -2.86 -10.38 12.25
N GLY A 235 -2.75 -11.42 13.07
CA GLY A 235 -1.87 -12.55 12.81
C GLY A 235 -2.44 -13.81 13.48
N HIS A 236 -2.01 -14.98 13.00
CA HIS A 236 -2.43 -16.25 13.62
C HIS A 236 -2.01 -16.28 15.09
N ARG A 237 -2.89 -16.72 15.99
CA ARG A 237 -2.63 -16.74 17.45
C ARG A 237 -1.33 -17.47 17.83
N ASP A 238 -0.97 -18.50 17.07
CA ASP A 238 0.22 -19.34 17.31
C ASP A 238 1.40 -18.99 16.40
N CYS A 239 1.47 -17.79 15.80
CA CYS A 239 2.55 -17.41 14.89
C CYS A 239 3.93 -17.20 15.57
N GLY A 240 4.00 -17.28 16.90
CA GLY A 240 5.24 -17.09 17.67
C GLY A 240 5.80 -15.67 17.60
N GLU A 241 4.94 -14.67 17.36
CA GLU A 241 5.30 -13.26 17.40
C GLU A 241 5.60 -12.81 18.84
N ASP A 242 6.77 -12.20 19.04
CA ASP A 242 7.30 -11.84 20.35
C ASP A 242 7.43 -10.33 20.57
N TRP A 243 7.53 -9.55 19.49
CA TRP A 243 7.67 -8.10 19.55
C TRP A 243 6.32 -7.39 19.59
N PHE A 244 5.43 -7.70 18.65
CA PHE A 244 4.05 -7.21 18.75
C PHE A 244 3.32 -7.89 19.93
N ARG A 245 2.49 -7.13 20.63
CA ARG A 245 1.74 -7.62 21.80
C ARG A 245 0.32 -8.02 21.42
N PRO A 246 -0.13 -9.25 21.73
CA PRO A 246 -1.49 -9.67 21.42
C PRO A 246 -2.52 -8.87 22.23
N LYS A 247 -3.65 -8.56 21.60
CA LYS A 247 -4.80 -7.83 22.15
C LYS A 247 -6.08 -8.63 21.88
N LEU A 248 -6.27 -9.70 22.64
CA LEU A 248 -7.35 -10.68 22.44
C LEU A 248 -8.75 -10.07 22.51
N ASN A 249 -8.93 -9.02 23.32
CA ASN A 249 -10.22 -8.35 23.51
C ASN A 249 -10.38 -7.08 22.65
N TYR A 250 -9.48 -6.84 21.70
CA TYR A 250 -9.53 -5.64 20.88
C TYR A 250 -10.74 -5.67 19.95
N ARG A 251 -11.36 -4.50 19.78
CA ARG A 251 -12.41 -4.25 18.80
C ARG A 251 -12.02 -3.03 17.99
N VAL A 252 -12.24 -3.10 16.68
CA VAL A 252 -11.95 -1.99 15.77
C VAL A 252 -12.74 -0.75 16.21
N PRO A 253 -12.14 0.45 16.27
CA PRO A 253 -12.82 1.66 16.69
C PRO A 253 -13.95 2.02 15.73
N ILE A 254 -15.06 2.51 16.27
CA ILE A 254 -16.25 2.92 15.50
C ILE A 254 -16.14 4.39 15.04
N ARG A 255 -15.25 5.17 15.66
CA ARG A 255 -15.06 6.59 15.38
C ARG A 255 -13.64 6.86 14.92
N GLY A 256 -13.48 7.93 14.14
CA GLY A 256 -12.18 8.35 13.61
C GLY A 256 -11.76 7.59 12.36
N HIS A 257 -12.62 6.77 11.76
CA HIS A 257 -12.29 6.13 10.49
C HIS A 257 -12.05 7.20 9.41
N LYS A 258 -10.99 7.03 8.62
CA LYS A 258 -10.65 7.90 7.49
C LYS A 258 -10.70 7.18 6.17
N LEU A 259 -10.06 6.02 6.12
CA LEU A 259 -9.84 5.29 4.89
C LEU A 259 -9.72 3.79 5.19
N THR A 260 -10.45 2.98 4.42
CA THR A 260 -10.17 1.55 4.27
C THR A 260 -9.73 1.28 2.85
N VAL A 261 -8.54 0.68 2.70
CA VAL A 261 -8.03 0.20 1.41
C VAL A 261 -8.22 -1.31 1.34
N THR A 262 -9.13 -1.77 0.48
CA THR A 262 -9.45 -3.20 0.33
C THR A 262 -8.74 -3.78 -0.88
N LEU A 263 -7.82 -4.73 -0.66
CA LEU A 263 -7.03 -5.37 -1.70
C LEU A 263 -7.63 -6.72 -2.10
N SER A 264 -7.70 -6.98 -3.40
CA SER A 264 -8.20 -8.26 -3.94
C SER A 264 -7.49 -8.61 -5.25
N CYS A 265 -7.56 -9.87 -5.66
CA CYS A 265 -6.94 -10.36 -6.89
C CYS A 265 -7.93 -11.06 -7.85
N GLY A 266 -9.19 -10.61 -7.89
CA GLY A 266 -10.23 -11.15 -8.78
C GLY A 266 -10.64 -12.61 -8.50
N ARG A 267 -10.19 -13.17 -7.39
CA ARG A 267 -10.49 -14.53 -6.94
C ARG A 267 -11.78 -14.57 -6.12
N PRO A 268 -12.46 -15.74 -6.04
CA PRO A 268 -13.58 -15.91 -5.13
C PRO A 268 -13.18 -15.58 -3.69
N PRO A 269 -14.12 -15.08 -2.88
CA PRO A 269 -13.84 -14.67 -1.51
C PRO A 269 -13.36 -15.86 -0.66
N ILE A 270 -12.34 -15.60 0.15
CA ILE A 270 -11.87 -16.55 1.15
C ILE A 270 -12.96 -16.68 2.24
N PRO A 271 -13.33 -17.89 2.69
CA PRO A 271 -14.30 -18.07 3.76
C PRO A 271 -13.90 -17.29 5.01
N LEU A 272 -14.88 -16.68 5.69
CA LEU A 272 -14.65 -15.94 6.94
C LEU A 272 -14.02 -16.82 8.03
N THR A 273 -14.31 -18.12 8.01
CA THR A 273 -13.75 -19.12 8.93
C THR A 273 -12.22 -19.22 8.85
N ALA A 274 -11.62 -18.81 7.72
CA ALA A 274 -10.17 -18.82 7.54
C ALA A 274 -9.42 -17.87 8.50
N TRP A 275 -10.13 -16.90 9.09
CA TRP A 275 -9.55 -15.87 9.96
C TRP A 275 -10.00 -15.99 11.43
N GLU A 276 -10.68 -17.06 11.82
CA GLU A 276 -11.18 -17.26 13.21
C GLU A 276 -10.06 -17.37 14.25
N ASP A 277 -8.93 -17.96 13.86
CA ASP A 277 -7.77 -18.11 14.74
C ASP A 277 -6.85 -16.88 14.78
N TYR A 278 -7.21 -15.81 14.07
CA TYR A 278 -6.40 -14.60 13.98
C TYR A 278 -6.79 -13.59 15.06
N VAL A 279 -5.78 -13.06 15.73
CA VAL A 279 -5.92 -12.08 16.80
C VAL A 279 -5.20 -10.79 16.46
N TRP A 280 -5.59 -9.70 17.10
CA TRP A 280 -4.91 -8.42 16.92
C TRP A 280 -3.59 -8.38 17.69
N PHE A 281 -2.54 -7.92 17.02
CA PHE A 281 -1.22 -7.66 17.55
C PHE A 281 -0.95 -6.15 17.47
N GLN A 282 -0.46 -5.55 18.55
CA GLN A 282 -0.17 -4.11 18.65
C GLN A 282 1.33 -3.88 18.80
N ALA A 283 1.88 -2.92 18.05
CA ALA A 283 3.25 -2.48 18.25
C ALA A 283 3.46 -2.00 19.70
N PRO A 284 4.56 -2.37 20.37
CA PRO A 284 4.85 -1.96 21.75
C PRO A 284 5.28 -0.50 21.85
N VAL A 285 5.64 0.12 20.73
CA VAL A 285 6.07 1.53 20.64
C VAL A 285 5.01 2.39 19.95
N THR A 286 4.95 3.66 20.31
CA THR A 286 4.10 4.67 19.64
C THR A 286 5.01 5.63 18.90
N LEU A 287 4.89 5.66 17.57
CA LEU A 287 5.67 6.55 16.71
C LEU A 287 5.20 7.99 16.91
N LYS A 288 6.09 8.90 17.26
CA LYS A 288 5.73 10.32 17.42
C LYS A 288 5.92 11.06 16.10
N GLY A 289 4.93 11.83 15.67
CA GLY A 289 5.16 12.77 14.57
C GLY A 289 6.16 13.87 14.95
N PHE A 290 6.85 14.44 13.97
CA PHE A 290 7.72 15.60 14.16
C PHE A 290 7.68 16.57 12.97
N HIS A 291 7.95 17.84 13.24
CA HIS A 291 8.19 18.89 12.26
C HIS A 291 9.33 19.80 12.78
N GLU A 292 10.02 20.51 11.88
CA GLU A 292 10.98 21.58 12.21
C GLU A 292 10.41 22.94 11.81
#